data_AF-A0AAW3DNW4-F1
#
_entry.id   AF-A0AAW3DNW4-F1
#
_cell.length_a   1.000
_cell.length_b   1.000
_cell.length_c   1.000
_cell.angle_alpha   90.00
_cell.angle_beta   90.00
_cell.angle_gamma   90.00
#
_symmetry.space_group_name_H-M   'P 1'
#
loop_
_entity.id
_entity.type
_entity.pdbx_description
1 polymer ?
#
loop_
_entity_poly.entity_id
_entity_poly.type
_entity_poly.pdbx_seq_one_letter_code
_entity_poly.pdbx_strand_id
1 'polypeptide(L)'
;LVRGADRMSPFTSKRGPRSYNKGRGAKKLGVLTASGKFLLIREMVPEFVVPDLQGFKLKPYVSYRAPEGSEPPMTAKQLFTEVVAPRIEKDVKAGAFDPNNLEKYGFEPTQEGKLFQLFPKNYVR
;
A
#
# COMPACT_ATOMS: atom_id res chain seq x y z
N LEU A 1 14.82 42.20 22.71
CA LEU A 1 15.41 41.43 21.58
C LEU A 1 16.61 40.65 22.09
N VAL A 2 16.51 39.32 22.18
CA VAL A 2 17.67 38.47 22.50
C VAL A 2 18.52 38.37 21.23
N ARG A 3 19.77 38.81 21.30
CA ARG A 3 20.72 38.69 20.19
C ARG A 3 21.40 37.32 20.30
N GLY A 4 21.30 36.50 19.26
CA GLY A 4 21.88 35.15 19.21
C GLY A 4 21.21 34.26 18.17
N ALA A 5 21.85 33.15 17.81
CA ALA A 5 21.27 32.16 16.91
C ALA A 5 20.20 31.31 17.64
N ASP A 6 19.10 31.02 16.94
CA ASP A 6 18.03 30.18 17.47
C ASP A 6 18.40 28.69 17.42
N ARG A 7 18.21 28.01 18.56
CA ARG A 7 18.53 26.59 18.81
C ARG A 7 17.29 25.74 19.14
N MET A 8 16.12 26.35 19.26
CA MET A 8 14.87 25.65 19.61
C MET A 8 14.06 25.26 18.38
N SER A 9 14.16 26.03 17.30
CA SER A 9 13.37 25.75 16.11
C SER A 9 14.03 24.74 15.16
N PRO A 10 13.23 23.89 14.48
CA PRO A 10 13.75 22.86 13.59
C PRO A 10 14.68 23.43 12.51
N PHE A 11 15.82 22.78 12.31
CA PHE A 11 16.76 23.22 11.30
C PHE A 11 16.23 22.91 9.89
N THR A 12 16.29 23.88 8.98
CA THR A 12 15.71 23.77 7.64
C THR A 12 16.71 24.13 6.54
N SER A 13 16.37 23.81 5.29
CA SER A 13 17.18 24.17 4.12
C SER A 13 17.41 25.67 3.92
N LYS A 14 16.73 26.55 4.66
CA LYS A 14 16.86 28.01 4.56
C LYS A 14 17.84 28.63 5.57
N ARG A 15 18.40 27.82 6.47
CA ARG A 15 19.21 28.29 7.60
C ARG A 15 20.70 27.95 7.51
N GLY A 16 21.06 27.05 6.60
CA GLY A 16 22.45 26.65 6.37
C GLY A 16 23.12 27.46 5.26
N PRO A 17 24.44 27.27 5.07
CA PRO A 17 25.19 27.84 3.95
C PRO A 17 24.76 27.24 2.61
N ARG A 18 25.32 27.73 1.49
CA ARG A 18 24.98 27.31 0.12
C ARG A 18 25.02 25.78 -0.10
N SER A 19 25.95 25.06 0.52
CA SER A 19 26.09 23.60 0.39
C SER A 19 25.07 22.81 1.21
N TYR A 20 24.29 23.46 2.08
CA TYR A 20 23.33 22.80 2.95
C TYR A 20 22.01 22.48 2.24
N ASN A 21 22.02 21.40 1.44
CA ASN A 21 20.85 20.97 0.68
C ASN A 21 20.07 19.84 1.38
N LYS A 22 19.34 20.19 2.46
CA LYS A 22 18.53 19.25 3.25
C LYS A 22 17.28 18.73 2.52
N GLY A 23 16.69 19.52 1.62
CA GLY A 23 15.38 19.24 1.03
C GLY A 23 14.19 19.43 1.98
N ARG A 24 13.01 18.96 1.56
CA ARG A 24 11.71 19.12 2.26
C ARG A 24 10.84 17.85 2.29
N GLY A 25 11.44 16.68 2.13
CA GLY A 25 10.73 15.39 2.19
C GLY A 25 10.20 14.85 0.85
N ALA A 26 10.39 15.58 -0.25
CA ALA A 26 10.14 15.05 -1.59
C ALA A 26 10.97 13.79 -1.84
N LYS A 27 10.33 12.74 -2.34
CA LYS A 27 11.01 11.50 -2.74
C LYS A 27 11.75 11.72 -4.06
N LYS A 28 12.90 11.05 -4.22
CA LYS A 28 13.70 11.16 -5.44
C LYS A 28 13.04 10.38 -6.57
N LEU A 29 13.02 10.96 -7.77
CA LEU A 29 12.47 10.37 -9.00
C LEU A 29 13.56 9.89 -9.97
N GLY A 30 14.81 9.86 -9.52
CA GLY A 30 15.96 9.62 -10.38
C GLY A 30 17.28 9.94 -9.67
N VAL A 31 18.35 10.00 -10.44
CA VAL A 31 19.73 10.12 -9.94
C VAL A 31 20.52 11.22 -10.65
N LEU A 32 21.50 11.79 -9.95
CA LEU A 32 22.46 12.71 -10.57
C LEU A 32 23.59 11.89 -11.21
N THR A 33 23.93 12.21 -12.45
CA THR A 33 25.07 11.64 -13.16
C THR A 33 26.38 12.28 -12.70
N ALA A 34 27.52 11.66 -13.03
CA ALA A 34 28.84 12.23 -12.76
C ALA A 34 29.05 13.64 -13.36
N SER A 35 28.34 13.95 -14.45
CA SER A 35 28.34 15.26 -15.10
C SER A 35 27.53 16.35 -14.36
N GLY A 36 26.84 16.00 -13.27
CA GLY A 36 25.93 16.88 -12.55
C GLY A 36 24.54 17.03 -13.19
N LYS A 37 24.30 16.39 -14.35
CA LYS A 37 22.96 16.34 -14.97
C LYS A 37 22.05 15.35 -14.24
N PHE A 38 20.79 15.72 -14.06
CA PHE A 38 19.77 14.85 -13.46
C PHE A 38 19.18 13.92 -14.52
N LEU A 39 19.12 12.63 -14.20
CA LEU A 39 18.50 11.59 -15.01
C LEU A 39 17.23 11.11 -14.32
N LEU A 40 16.09 11.37 -14.95
CA LEU A 40 14.77 10.93 -14.50
C LEU A 40 14.56 9.46 -14.88
N ILE A 41 14.12 8.65 -13.92
CA ILE A 41 13.84 7.22 -14.11
C ILE A 41 12.31 7.06 -14.09
N ARG A 42 11.73 6.64 -15.22
CA ARG A 42 10.27 6.60 -15.39
C ARG A 42 9.61 5.66 -14.38
N GLU A 43 10.26 4.55 -14.05
CA GLU A 43 9.80 3.53 -13.11
C GLU A 43 9.76 4.04 -11.65
N MET A 44 10.50 5.12 -11.33
CA MET A 44 10.44 5.77 -10.02
C MET A 44 9.34 6.83 -9.94
N VAL A 45 8.75 7.22 -11.07
CA VAL A 45 7.65 8.19 -11.11
C VAL A 45 6.35 7.45 -10.81
N PRO A 46 5.60 7.83 -9.75
CA PRO A 46 4.35 7.18 -9.42
C PRO A 46 3.30 7.46 -10.51
N GLU A 47 2.66 6.41 -11.00
CA GLU A 47 1.54 6.50 -11.94
C GLU A 47 0.20 6.41 -11.16
N PHE A 48 -0.72 7.33 -11.44
CA PHE A 48 -2.05 7.33 -10.83
C PHE A 48 -2.99 6.44 -11.65
N VAL A 49 -3.47 5.35 -11.04
CA VAL A 49 -4.46 4.45 -11.65
C VAL A 49 -5.86 5.00 -11.37
N VAL A 50 -6.44 5.72 -12.33
CA VAL A 50 -7.76 6.36 -12.21
C VAL A 50 -8.81 5.54 -12.98
N PRO A 51 -9.85 5.01 -12.31
CA PRO A 51 -10.93 4.29 -12.98
C PRO A 51 -11.93 5.23 -13.67
N ASP A 52 -12.66 4.71 -14.65
CA ASP A 52 -13.82 5.42 -15.23
C ASP A 52 -14.99 5.44 -14.25
N LEU A 53 -15.64 6.59 -14.10
CA LEU A 53 -16.74 6.82 -13.16
C LEU A 53 -18.08 7.08 -13.86
N GLN A 54 -18.18 6.88 -15.18
CA GLN A 54 -19.45 6.97 -15.90
C GLN A 54 -20.46 5.95 -15.36
N GLY A 55 -21.63 6.42 -14.94
CA GLY A 55 -22.70 5.58 -14.37
C GLY A 55 -22.45 5.08 -12.94
N PHE A 56 -21.45 5.61 -12.23
CA PHE A 56 -21.15 5.18 -10.86
C PHE A 56 -22.24 5.62 -9.86
N LYS A 57 -22.81 4.64 -9.15
CA LYS A 57 -23.98 4.86 -8.27
C LYS A 57 -23.63 5.44 -6.91
N LEU A 58 -22.44 5.14 -6.38
CA LEU A 58 -22.04 5.57 -5.04
C LEU A 58 -21.70 7.06 -5.05
N LYS A 59 -22.08 7.75 -3.98
CA LYS A 59 -21.88 9.19 -3.80
C LYS A 59 -21.00 9.45 -2.57
N PRO A 60 -20.35 10.63 -2.46
CA PRO A 60 -19.54 10.96 -1.29
C PRO A 60 -20.30 11.00 0.03
N TYR A 61 -21.62 11.11 -0.01
CA TYR A 61 -22.49 11.19 1.16
C TYR A 61 -23.61 10.17 1.09
N VAL A 62 -24.04 9.69 2.25
CA VAL A 62 -25.13 8.73 2.44
C VAL A 62 -26.32 9.42 3.10
N SER A 63 -27.53 8.95 2.81
CA SER A 63 -28.78 9.45 3.42
C SER A 63 -28.89 9.03 4.88
N TYR A 64 -29.38 9.95 5.73
CA TYR A 64 -29.71 9.65 7.14
C TYR A 64 -30.81 8.61 7.34
N ARG A 65 -31.53 8.23 6.28
CA ARG A 65 -32.54 7.16 6.35
C ARG A 65 -31.93 5.75 6.40
N ALA A 66 -30.61 5.63 6.21
CA ALA A 66 -29.94 4.34 6.32
C ALA A 66 -29.99 3.84 7.78
N PRO A 67 -30.24 2.54 8.01
CA PRO A 67 -30.18 1.97 9.35
C PRO A 67 -28.75 2.02 9.89
N GLU A 68 -28.62 1.96 11.21
CA GLU A 68 -27.32 1.90 11.88
C GLU A 68 -26.61 0.58 11.55
N GLY A 69 -25.32 0.67 11.20
CA GLY A 69 -24.52 -0.51 10.86
C GLY A 69 -24.10 -1.27 12.11
N SER A 70 -24.39 -2.57 12.16
CA SER A 70 -24.05 -3.46 13.28
C SER A 70 -22.92 -4.44 12.96
N GLU A 71 -22.20 -4.23 11.85
CA GLU A 71 -21.25 -5.22 11.35
C GLU A 71 -19.98 -5.27 12.20
N PRO A 72 -19.54 -6.48 12.61
CA PRO A 72 -18.29 -6.65 13.35
C PRO A 72 -17.09 -6.39 12.43
N PRO A 73 -15.90 -6.05 13.00
CA PRO A 73 -14.69 -5.89 12.22
C PRO A 73 -14.30 -7.20 11.53
N MET A 74 -13.84 -7.10 10.28
CA MET A 74 -13.45 -8.27 9.49
C MET A 74 -12.22 -8.97 10.08
N THR A 75 -12.29 -10.28 10.25
CA THR A 75 -11.20 -11.12 10.76
C THR A 75 -10.70 -12.15 9.74
N ALA A 76 -9.45 -12.60 9.86
CA ALA A 76 -8.89 -13.63 8.99
C ALA A 76 -9.69 -14.95 9.05
N LYS A 77 -10.22 -15.30 10.22
CA LYS A 77 -11.08 -16.48 10.41
C LYS A 77 -12.38 -16.34 9.64
N GLN A 78 -13.07 -15.19 9.74
CA GLN A 78 -14.30 -14.93 8.98
C GLN A 78 -14.04 -15.04 7.47
N LEU A 79 -12.97 -14.40 6.97
CA LEU A 79 -12.59 -14.47 5.56
C LEU A 79 -12.38 -15.92 5.10
N PHE A 80 -11.62 -16.70 5.89
CA PHE A 80 -11.36 -18.10 5.59
C PHE A 80 -12.66 -18.93 5.56
N THR A 81 -13.51 -18.75 6.57
CA THR A 81 -14.79 -19.48 6.69
C THR A 81 -15.75 -19.15 5.55
N GLU A 82 -15.80 -17.91 5.09
CA GLU A 82 -16.70 -17.48 4.02
C GLU A 82 -16.22 -17.90 2.63
N VAL A 83 -14.92 -17.77 2.34
CA VAL A 83 -14.39 -17.92 0.98
C VAL A 83 -13.80 -19.31 0.73
N VAL A 84 -12.98 -19.81 1.65
CA VAL A 84 -12.13 -20.99 1.43
C VAL A 84 -12.77 -22.26 1.99
N ALA A 85 -13.34 -22.20 3.20
CA ALA A 85 -13.89 -23.37 3.88
C ALA A 85 -14.95 -24.14 3.05
N PRO A 86 -15.90 -23.49 2.32
CA PRO A 86 -16.88 -24.23 1.53
C PRO A 86 -16.27 -25.06 0.39
N ARG A 87 -15.08 -24.67 -0.10
CA ARG A 87 -14.34 -25.43 -1.13
C ARG A 87 -13.66 -26.65 -0.53
N ILE A 88 -13.00 -26.47 0.61
CA ILE A 88 -12.33 -27.57 1.32
C ILE A 88 -13.37 -28.60 1.78
N GLU A 89 -14.49 -28.18 2.37
CA GLU A 89 -15.54 -29.10 2.82
C GLU A 89 -16.11 -29.96 1.69
N LYS A 90 -16.27 -29.40 0.48
CA LYS A 90 -16.74 -30.15 -0.69
C LYS A 90 -15.75 -31.26 -1.06
N ASP A 91 -14.46 -30.93 -1.13
CA ASP A 91 -13.43 -31.90 -1.53
C ASP A 91 -13.17 -32.94 -0.43
N VAL A 92 -13.30 -32.58 0.84
CA VAL A 92 -13.25 -33.51 1.97
C VAL A 92 -14.43 -34.50 1.90
N LYS A 93 -15.66 -34.01 1.68
CA LYS A 93 -16.84 -34.89 1.53
C LYS A 93 -16.75 -35.79 0.29
N ALA A 94 -16.10 -35.32 -0.77
CA ALA A 94 -15.85 -36.09 -1.99
C ALA A 94 -14.67 -37.07 -1.87
N GLY A 95 -13.90 -37.05 -0.77
CA GLY A 95 -12.70 -37.88 -0.60
C GLY A 95 -11.52 -37.46 -1.49
N ALA A 96 -11.56 -36.28 -2.09
CA ALA A 96 -10.55 -35.75 -3.01
C ALA A 96 -9.62 -34.70 -2.36
N PHE A 97 -9.66 -34.59 -1.03
CA PHE A 97 -8.83 -33.66 -0.28
C PHE A 97 -7.42 -34.21 -0.08
N ASP A 98 -6.41 -33.42 -0.46
CA ASP A 98 -4.99 -33.71 -0.26
C ASP A 98 -4.32 -32.56 0.53
N PRO A 99 -3.76 -32.83 1.72
CA PRO A 99 -3.04 -31.84 2.52
C PRO A 99 -1.80 -31.23 1.84
N ASN A 100 -1.20 -31.90 0.85
CA ASN A 100 -0.01 -31.40 0.17
C ASN A 100 -0.34 -30.41 -0.96
N ASN A 101 -1.60 -30.36 -1.39
CA ASN A 101 -2.03 -29.55 -2.53
C ASN A 101 -2.88 -28.34 -2.09
N LEU A 102 -2.38 -27.56 -1.13
CA LEU A 102 -3.08 -26.38 -0.61
C LEU A 102 -3.10 -25.20 -1.58
N GLU A 103 -2.15 -25.16 -2.52
CA GLU A 103 -2.08 -24.13 -3.56
C GLU A 103 -3.35 -24.10 -4.43
N LYS A 104 -3.98 -25.28 -4.63
CA LYS A 104 -5.31 -25.41 -5.27
C LYS A 104 -6.37 -24.52 -4.61
N TYR A 105 -6.29 -24.32 -3.30
CA TYR A 105 -7.22 -23.50 -2.53
C TYR A 105 -6.77 -22.05 -2.36
N GLY A 106 -5.64 -21.67 -2.98
CA GLY A 106 -5.08 -20.32 -2.95
C GLY A 106 -4.07 -20.09 -1.82
N PHE A 107 -3.59 -21.14 -1.16
CA PHE A 107 -2.47 -20.98 -0.23
C PHE A 107 -1.18 -20.71 -0.99
N GLU A 108 -0.41 -19.75 -0.50
CA GLU A 108 0.83 -19.31 -1.10
C GLU A 108 1.98 -19.56 -0.11
N PRO A 109 2.77 -20.63 -0.26
CA PRO A 109 3.79 -21.00 0.73
C PRO A 109 4.92 -19.97 0.83
N THR A 110 5.30 -19.36 -0.29
CA THR A 110 6.33 -18.32 -0.36
C THR A 110 5.83 -17.07 -1.06
N GLN A 111 6.37 -15.91 -0.68
CA GLN A 111 6.09 -14.61 -1.31
C GLN A 111 7.14 -14.23 -2.36
N GLU A 112 8.21 -15.02 -2.47
CA GLU A 112 9.27 -14.81 -3.45
C GLU A 112 8.73 -15.01 -4.87
N GLY A 113 9.27 -14.24 -5.82
CA GLY A 113 8.82 -14.27 -7.22
C GLY A 113 7.48 -13.57 -7.51
N LYS A 114 6.74 -13.12 -6.48
CA LYS A 114 5.51 -12.36 -6.67
C LYS A 114 5.76 -10.90 -6.96
N LEU A 115 5.00 -10.35 -7.90
CA LEU A 115 5.00 -8.92 -8.22
C LEU A 115 4.55 -8.10 -7.01
N PHE A 116 3.44 -8.52 -6.36
CA PHE A 116 2.91 -7.89 -5.16
C PHE A 116 3.16 -8.80 -3.96
N GLN A 117 4.15 -8.45 -3.15
CA GLN A 117 4.55 -9.20 -1.96
C GLN A 117 3.77 -8.69 -0.75
N LEU A 118 3.20 -9.61 0.03
CA LEU A 118 2.49 -9.26 1.27
C LEU A 118 3.47 -8.91 2.40
N PHE A 119 4.58 -9.65 2.52
CA PHE A 119 5.61 -9.40 3.52
C PHE A 119 7.01 -9.79 3.00
N PRO A 120 8.01 -8.88 3.02
CA PRO A 120 7.87 -7.44 3.27
C PRO A 120 7.06 -6.77 2.16
N LYS A 121 6.14 -5.88 2.53
CA LYS A 121 5.25 -5.20 1.58
C LYS A 121 6.04 -4.35 0.58
N ASN A 122 5.83 -4.56 -0.72
CA ASN A 122 6.56 -3.87 -1.79
C ASN A 122 5.71 -2.90 -2.65
N TYR A 123 4.43 -2.70 -2.32
CA TYR A 123 3.52 -1.83 -3.06
C TYR A 123 2.97 -0.68 -2.21
N VAL A 124 2.52 0.39 -2.88
CA VAL A 124 1.96 1.60 -2.26
C VAL A 124 0.44 1.43 -2.05
N ARG A 125 -0.15 2.23 -1.15
CA ARG A 125 -1.61 2.28 -0.93
C ARG A 125 -2.27 3.26 -1.90
#